data_AF-A0A2B7YWP6-F1
#
_entry.id   AF-A0A2B7YWP6-F1
#
_cell.length_a   1.000
_cell.length_b   1.000
_cell.length_c   1.000
_cell.angle_alpha   90.00
_cell.angle_beta   90.00
_cell.angle_gamma   90.00
#
_symmetry.space_group_name_H-M   'P 1'
#
loop_
_entity.id
_entity.type
_entity.pdbx_description
1 polymer ?
#
loop_
_entity_poly.entity_id
_entity_poly.type
_entity_poly.pdbx_seq_one_letter_code
_entity_poly.pdbx_strand_id
1 'polypeptide(L)'
;MKAISLRLDEQTLQDIKKVSSIYNIPTSDLIRKGIKMILEAKKSEVYYRLTADIEETTQKETDEIIERLNKYNDDELEIAEKESVVVKL
;
A
#
# COMPACT_ATOMS: atom_id res chain seq x y z
N MET A 1 -12.65 0.75 22.91
CA MET A 1 -11.25 0.86 22.43
C MET A 1 -10.43 -0.25 23.06
N LYS A 2 -9.47 -0.84 22.35
CA LYS A 2 -8.51 -1.81 22.93
C LYS A 2 -7.17 -1.13 23.14
N ALA A 3 -6.49 -1.42 24.24
CA ALA A 3 -5.17 -0.89 24.53
C ALA A 3 -4.08 -1.81 23.94
N ILE A 4 -2.97 -1.20 23.52
CA ILE A 4 -1.75 -1.89 23.08
C ILE A 4 -0.59 -1.30 23.87
N SER A 5 0.32 -2.16 24.33
CA SER A 5 1.58 -1.74 24.94
C SER A 5 2.65 -1.64 23.87
N LEU A 6 3.35 -0.50 23.81
CA LEU A 6 4.41 -0.22 22.84
C LEU A 6 5.69 0.10 23.61
N ARG A 7 6.79 -0.57 23.26
CA ARG A 7 8.13 -0.23 23.74
C ARG A 7 8.81 0.65 22.71
N LEU A 8 9.42 1.73 23.16
CA LEU A 8 10.18 2.68 22.36
C LEU A 8 11.57 2.81 22.99
N ASP A 9 12.58 3.07 22.18
CA ASP A 9 13.87 3.50 22.70
C ASP A 9 13.75 4.88 23.36
N GLU A 10 14.68 5.17 24.27
CA GLU A 10 14.63 6.39 25.08
C GLU A 10 14.72 7.66 24.22
N GLN A 11 15.56 7.65 23.18
CA GLN A 11 15.75 8.80 22.31
C GLN A 11 14.46 9.17 21.58
N THR A 12 13.81 8.18 20.95
CA THR A 12 12.53 8.36 20.29
C THR A 12 11.45 8.90 21.25
N LEU A 13 11.39 8.37 22.47
CA LEU A 13 10.42 8.83 23.47
C LEU A 13 10.66 10.29 23.88
N GLN A 14 11.92 10.70 24.04
CA GLN A 14 12.29 12.08 24.35
C GLN A 14 11.91 13.04 23.22
N ASP A 15 12.18 12.66 21.97
CA ASP A 15 11.84 13.47 20.81
C ASP A 15 10.32 13.66 20.67
N ILE A 16 9.55 12.58 20.86
CA ILE A 16 8.08 12.64 20.88
C ILE A 16 7.59 13.60 21.97
N LYS A 17 8.12 13.51 23.19
CA LYS A 17 7.74 14.40 24.29
C LYS A 17 8.08 15.86 23.99
N LYS A 18 9.24 16.13 23.39
CA LYS A 18 9.67 17.47 23.03
C LYS A 18 8.72 18.09 21.99
N VAL A 19 8.40 17.35 20.94
CA VAL A 19 7.44 17.78 19.91
C VAL A 19 6.05 17.98 20.51
N SER A 20 5.57 17.02 21.31
CA SER A 20 4.29 17.10 22.03
C SER A 20 4.17 18.39 22.85
N SER A 21 5.22 18.76 23.59
CA SER A 21 5.26 19.99 24.38
C SER A 21 5.27 21.26 23.53
N ILE A 22 6.09 21.30 22.45
CA ILE A 22 6.21 22.48 21.57
C ILE A 22 4.86 22.82 20.92
N TYR A 23 4.13 21.80 20.45
CA TYR A 23 2.89 21.99 19.72
C TYR A 23 1.64 21.87 20.60
N ASN A 24 1.80 21.65 21.92
CA ASN A 24 0.72 21.41 22.87
C ASN A 24 -0.26 20.30 22.43
N ILE A 25 0.30 19.20 21.92
CA ILE A 25 -0.46 18.03 21.46
C ILE A 25 -0.21 16.89 22.45
N PRO A 26 -1.22 16.16 22.95
CA PRO A 26 -1.00 15.00 23.80
C PRO A 26 -0.10 13.96 23.11
N THR A 27 0.90 13.42 23.82
CA THR A 27 1.83 12.40 23.29
C THR A 27 1.10 11.23 22.63
N SER A 28 0.03 10.74 23.26
CA SER A 28 -0.78 9.64 22.73
C SER A 28 -1.49 9.99 21.42
N ASP A 29 -1.91 11.25 21.25
CA ASP A 29 -2.54 11.72 20.01
C ASP A 29 -1.52 11.90 18.89
N LEU A 30 -0.32 12.39 19.22
CA LEU A 30 0.79 12.48 18.28
C LEU A 30 1.17 11.09 17.75
N ILE A 31 1.35 10.12 18.64
CA ILE A 31 1.63 8.71 18.29
C ILE A 31 0.50 8.14 17.43
N ARG A 32 -0.77 8.35 17.83
CA ARG A 32 -1.92 7.82 17.08
C ARG A 32 -2.02 8.42 15.67
N LYS A 33 -1.73 9.72 15.52
CA LYS A 33 -1.69 10.38 14.20
C LYS A 33 -0.60 9.78 13.31
N GLY A 34 0.61 9.61 13.85
CA GLY A 34 1.72 8.99 13.10
C GLY A 34 1.38 7.58 12.63
N ILE A 35 0.84 6.73 13.51
CA ILE A 35 0.40 5.38 13.14
C ILE A 35 -0.67 5.41 12.04
N LYS A 36 -1.67 6.29 12.15
CA LYS A 36 -2.71 6.43 11.11
C LYS A 36 -2.12 6.85 9.77
N MET A 37 -1.23 7.84 9.75
CA MET A 37 -0.60 8.29 8.51
C MET A 37 0.15 7.16 7.79
N ILE A 38 0.93 6.37 8.53
CA ILE A 38 1.67 5.25 7.96
C ILE A 38 0.72 4.15 7.48
N LEU A 39 -0.33 3.85 8.25
CA LEU A 39 -1.33 2.85 7.85
C LEU A 39 -2.03 3.24 6.55
N GLU A 40 -2.51 4.48 6.43
CA GLU A 40 -3.19 4.95 5.21
C GLU A 40 -2.22 4.98 4.02
N ALA A 41 -0.97 5.42 4.22
CA ALA A 41 0.05 5.37 3.18
C ALA A 41 0.28 3.92 2.69
N LYS A 42 0.43 2.96 3.60
CA LYS A 42 0.61 1.54 3.25
C LYS A 42 -0.60 0.94 2.56
N LYS A 43 -1.81 1.31 2.97
CA LYS A 43 -3.05 0.87 2.31
C LYS A 43 -3.19 1.41 0.89
N SER A 44 -2.61 2.57 0.61
CA SER A 44 -2.62 3.16 -0.73
C SER A 44 -1.64 2.50 -1.71
N GLU A 45 -0.64 1.74 -1.20
CA GLU A 45 0.34 1.07 -2.03
C GLU A 45 -0.33 -0.01 -2.90
N VAL A 46 0.12 -0.12 -4.15
CA VAL A 46 -0.41 -1.08 -5.14
C VAL A 46 -0.36 -2.50 -4.59
N TYR A 47 0.76 -2.89 -3.98
CA TYR A 47 0.92 -4.22 -3.41
C TYR A 47 -0.15 -4.55 -2.38
N TYR A 48 -0.38 -3.66 -1.40
CA TYR A 48 -1.42 -3.88 -0.39
C TYR A 48 -2.81 -4.01 -1.01
N ARG A 49 -3.16 -3.15 -1.97
CA ARG A 49 -4.47 -3.22 -2.66
C ARG A 49 -4.63 -4.51 -3.47
N LEU A 50 -3.54 -5.09 -3.97
CA LEU A 50 -3.55 -6.35 -4.71
C LEU A 50 -3.55 -7.59 -3.81
N THR A 51 -3.26 -7.47 -2.51
CA THR A 51 -3.12 -8.65 -1.64
C THR A 51 -4.05 -8.65 -0.44
N ALA A 52 -4.54 -7.49 0.02
CA ALA A 52 -5.23 -7.38 1.29
C ALA A 52 -6.70 -7.81 1.25
N ASP A 53 -7.36 -7.70 0.09
CA ASP A 53 -8.80 -7.99 -0.09
C ASP A 53 -9.06 -8.93 -1.29
N ILE A 54 -8.04 -9.71 -1.71
CA ILE A 54 -8.20 -10.70 -2.76
C ILE A 54 -8.18 -12.08 -2.09
N GLU A 55 -9.32 -12.77 -2.06
CA GLU A 55 -9.31 -14.22 -1.83
C GLU A 55 -8.43 -14.84 -2.91
N GLU A 56 -7.44 -15.65 -2.52
CA GLU A 56 -6.60 -16.35 -3.50
C GLU A 56 -7.51 -17.02 -4.54
N THR A 57 -7.23 -16.77 -5.83
CA THR A 57 -8.02 -17.33 -6.91
C THR A 57 -8.09 -18.84 -6.72
N THR A 58 -9.28 -19.42 -6.79
CA THR A 58 -9.40 -20.87 -6.68
C THR A 58 -8.64 -21.55 -7.83
N GLN A 59 -8.23 -22.80 -7.65
CA GLN A 59 -7.54 -23.53 -8.73
C GLN A 59 -8.38 -23.55 -10.02
N LYS A 60 -9.71 -23.67 -9.89
CA LYS A 60 -10.64 -23.64 -11.02
C LYS A 60 -10.60 -22.31 -11.78
N GLU A 61 -10.66 -21.19 -11.08
CA GLU A 61 -10.59 -19.86 -11.70
C GLU A 61 -9.21 -19.62 -12.34
N THR A 62 -8.15 -20.13 -11.70
CA THR A 62 -6.79 -20.11 -12.27
C THR A 62 -6.73 -20.90 -13.58
N ASP A 63 -7.29 -22.11 -13.61
CA ASP A 63 -7.31 -22.96 -14.79
C ASP A 63 -8.13 -22.33 -15.93
N GLU A 64 -9.27 -21.69 -15.63
CA GLU A 64 -10.08 -20.96 -16.61
C GLU A 64 -9.33 -19.75 -17.21
N ILE A 65 -8.56 -19.02 -16.39
CA ILE A 65 -7.72 -17.91 -16.86
C ILE A 65 -6.60 -18.44 -17.77
N ILE A 66 -5.91 -19.50 -17.37
CA ILE A 66 -4.84 -20.14 -18.16
C ILE A 66 -5.40 -20.66 -19.50
N GLU A 67 -6.57 -21.32 -19.49
CA GLU A 67 -7.21 -21.83 -20.70
C GLU A 67 -7.57 -20.70 -21.68
N ARG A 68 -8.06 -19.56 -21.17
CA ARG A 68 -8.30 -18.36 -21.99
C ARG A 68 -7.01 -17.76 -22.53
N LEU A 69 -5.97 -17.66 -21.71
CA LEU A 69 -4.68 -17.11 -22.14
C LEU A 69 -4.06 -17.94 -23.27
N ASN A 70 -4.16 -19.26 -23.18
CA ASN A 70 -3.67 -20.18 -24.21
C ASN A 70 -4.50 -20.17 -25.50
N LYS A 71 -5.68 -19.54 -25.52
CA LYS A 71 -6.52 -19.39 -26.73
C LYS A 71 -6.15 -18.15 -27.55
N TYR A 72 -5.50 -17.16 -26.96
CA TYR A 72 -4.95 -16.05 -27.72
C TYR A 72 -3.82 -16.58 -28.61
N ASN A 73 -3.95 -16.36 -29.91
CA ASN A 73 -2.88 -16.58 -30.87
C ASN A 73 -2.11 -15.27 -31.10
N ASP A 74 -0.92 -15.36 -31.72
CA ASP A 74 -0.09 -14.19 -31.99
C ASP A 74 -0.83 -13.12 -32.82
N ASP A 75 -1.80 -13.53 -33.64
CA ASP A 75 -2.65 -12.64 -34.46
C ASP A 75 -3.56 -11.73 -33.61
N GLU A 76 -3.97 -12.17 -32.41
CA GLU A 76 -4.79 -11.37 -31.46
C GLU A 76 -3.93 -10.48 -30.53
N LEU A 77 -2.60 -10.62 -30.59
CA LEU A 77 -1.63 -9.84 -29.81
C LEU A 77 -0.91 -8.76 -30.64
N GLU A 78 -1.40 -8.46 -31.85
CA GLU A 78 -0.86 -7.38 -32.66
C GLU A 78 -1.02 -6.02 -31.94
N ILE A 79 0.08 -5.26 -31.88
CA ILE A 79 0.06 -3.88 -31.39
C ILE A 79 -0.78 -3.07 -32.37
N ALA A 80 -2.04 -2.81 -31.99
CA ALA A 80 -2.98 -2.05 -32.82
C ALA A 80 -2.50 -0.61 -33.07
N GLU A 81 -1.84 0.01 -32.10
CA GLU A 81 -1.34 1.37 -32.22
C GLU A 81 -0.15 1.62 -31.28
N LYS A 82 0.81 2.42 -31.74
CA LYS A 82 1.96 2.85 -30.94
C LYS A 82 2.16 4.35 -31.10
N GLU A 83 1.89 5.11 -30.04
CA GLU A 83 2.25 6.52 -29.96
C GLU A 83 3.56 6.72 -29.19
N SER A 84 4.36 7.69 -29.63
CA SER A 84 5.58 8.11 -28.95
C SER A 84 5.52 9.60 -28.67
N VAL A 85 5.56 9.97 -27.39
CA VAL A 85 5.51 11.37 -26.97
C VAL A 85 6.94 11.88 -26.77
N VAL A 86 7.34 12.85 -27.59
CA VAL A 86 8.63 13.53 -27.44
C VAL A 86 8.46 14.70 -26.47
N VAL A 87 9.07 14.58 -25.28
CA VAL A 87 9.15 15.68 -24.32
C VAL A 87 10.22 16.66 -24.80
N LYS A 88 9.81 17.88 -25.17
CA LYS A 88 10.75 18.97 -25.43
C LYS A 88 11.28 19.50 -24.09
N LEU A 89 12.59 19.38 -23.88
CA LEU A 89 13.34 20.00 -22.80
C LEU A 89 13.43 21.52 -23.01
#